data_AF-A0A921IK80-F1
#
_entry.id   AF-A0A921IK80-F1
#
_cell.length_a   1.000
_cell.length_b   1.000
_cell.length_c   1.000
_cell.angle_alpha   90.00
_cell.angle_beta   90.00
_cell.angle_gamma   90.00
#
_symmetry.space_group_name_H-M   'P 1'
#
loop_
_entity.id
_entity.type
_entity.pdbx_description
1 polymer ?
#
loop_
_entity_poly.entity_id
_entity_poly.type
_entity_poly.pdbx_seq_one_letter_code
_entity_poly.pdbx_strand_id
1 'polypeptide(L)' 'ADETFGELYDRDRDPQEFTNLWDDPDYADVKEQLLRRLLDRIIETEDTLPLRIGKY' A
#
# COMPACT_ATOMS: atom_id res chain seq x y z
N ALA A 1 7.24 18.24 11.38
CA ALA A 1 6.13 17.36 11.74
C ALA A 1 6.30 16.14 10.87
N ASP A 2 6.57 15.00 11.48
CA ASP A 2 6.77 13.73 10.76
C ASP A 2 5.37 13.26 10.35
N GLU A 3 4.92 13.73 9.19
CA GLU A 3 3.63 13.30 8.66
C GLU A 3 3.86 11.99 7.93
N THR A 4 3.99 10.90 8.70
CA THR A 4 3.89 9.55 8.15
C THR A 4 2.43 9.34 7.70
N PHE A 5 2.03 9.95 6.59
CA PHE A 5 0.67 9.91 6.07
C PHE A 5 0.34 8.50 5.59
N GLY A 6 -0.44 7.79 6.38
CA GLY A 6 -1.16 6.61 5.92
C GLY A 6 -2.39 6.38 6.78
N GLU A 7 -3.34 5.71 6.17
CA GLU A 7 -4.65 5.43 6.73
C GLU A 7 -4.82 3.92 6.76
N LEU A 8 -4.93 3.37 7.96
CA LEU A 8 -5.22 1.96 8.16
C LEU A 8 -6.45 1.84 9.05
N TYR A 9 -7.51 1.27 8.48
CA TYR A 9 -8.79 1.09 9.15
C TYR A 9 -9.14 -0.39 9.19
N ASP A 10 -9.48 -0.88 10.38
CA ASP A 10 -10.01 -2.23 10.53
C ASP A 10 -11.52 -2.21 10.27
N ARG A 11 -11.94 -2.73 9.12
CA ARG A 11 -13.35 -2.75 8.73
C ARG A 11 -14.21 -3.76 9.48
N ASP A 12 -13.59 -4.74 10.15
CA ASP A 12 -14.32 -5.74 10.94
C ASP A 12 -14.67 -5.16 12.32
N ARG A 13 -13.70 -4.50 12.95
CA ARG A 13 -13.84 -3.88 14.27
C ARG A 13 -14.44 -2.49 14.24
N ASP A 14 -14.17 -1.73 13.19
CA ASP A 14 -14.61 -0.35 13.03
C ASP A 14 -15.26 -0.14 11.66
N PRO A 15 -16.52 -0.58 11.47
CA PRO A 15 -17.25 -0.43 10.22
C PRO A 15 -17.51 1.03 9.83
N GLN A 16 -17.21 1.97 10.72
CA GLN A 16 -17.36 3.41 10.51
C GLN A 16 -16.03 4.13 10.24
N GLU A 17 -14.89 3.41 10.22
CA GLU A 17 -13.57 3.93 9.85
C GLU A 17 -13.17 5.21 10.61
N PHE A 18 -13.54 5.30 11.89
CA PHE A 18 -13.20 6.42 12.78
C PHE A 18 -11.81 6.29 13.39
N THR A 19 -11.26 5.08 13.50
CA THR A 19 -9.99 4.83 14.19
C THR A 19 -8.86 4.56 13.20
N ASN A 20 -7.97 5.53 13.01
CA ASN A 20 -6.76 5.31 12.22
C ASN A 20 -5.71 4.54 13.04
N LEU A 21 -5.43 3.31 12.63
CA LEU A 21 -4.49 2.37 13.27
C LEU A 21 -3.11 2.41 12.63
N TRP A 22 -2.82 3.41 11.79
CA TRP A 22 -1.56 3.49 11.05
C TRP A 22 -0.31 3.59 11.91
N ASP A 23 -0.41 4.25 13.07
CA ASP A 23 0.69 4.41 14.04
C ASP A 23 0.76 3.22 15.03
N ASP A 24 -0.23 2.33 15.00
CA ASP A 24 -0.29 1.24 15.95
C ASP A 24 0.67 0.10 15.55
N PRO A 25 1.65 -0.26 16.40
CA PRO A 25 2.65 -1.27 16.08
C PRO A 25 2.07 -2.69 15.98
N ASP A 26 0.90 -2.95 16.57
CA ASP A 26 0.21 -4.25 16.47
C ASP A 26 -0.29 -4.49 15.04
N TYR A 27 -0.59 -3.41 14.31
CA TYR A 27 -1.05 -3.46 12.92
C TYR A 27 0.08 -3.27 11.88
N ALA A 28 1.35 -3.27 12.32
CA ALA A 28 2.50 -3.16 11.44
C ALA A 28 2.59 -4.33 10.44
N ASP A 29 2.25 -5.55 10.87
CA ASP A 29 2.20 -6.74 9.98
C ASP A 29 1.10 -6.59 8.92
N VAL A 30 -0.09 -6.16 9.33
CA VAL A 30 -1.24 -5.92 8.43
C VAL A 30 -0.90 -4.85 7.40
N LYS A 31 -0.26 -3.75 7.84
CA LYS A 31 0.25 -2.68 6.98
C LYS A 31 1.28 -3.22 5.98
N GLU A 32 2.24 -4.02 6.42
CA GLU A 32 3.24 -4.61 5.52
C GLU A 32 2.59 -5.50 4.47
N GLN A 33 1.62 -6.34 4.85
CA GLN A 33 0.91 -7.20 3.90
C GLN A 33 0.10 -6.42 2.88
N LEU A 34 -0.62 -5.37 3.30
CA LEU A 34 -1.36 -4.48 2.39
C LEU A 34 -0.42 -3.78 1.41
N LEU A 35 0.70 -3.26 1.91
CA LEU A 35 1.70 -2.55 1.11
C LEU A 35 2.40 -3.51 0.14
N ARG A 36 2.66 -4.76 0.56
CA ARG A 36 3.19 -5.82 -0.29
C ARG A 36 2.23 -6.16 -1.41
N ARG A 37 0.93 -6.26 -1.12
CA ARG A 37 -0.11 -6.55 -2.11
C ARG A 37 -0.28 -5.41 -3.10
N LEU A 38 -0.15 -4.16 -2.65
CA LEU A 38 -0.11 -2.99 -3.52
C LEU A 38 1.12 -3.04 -4.44
N LEU A 39 2.31 -3.28 -3.89
CA LEU A 39 3.54 -3.42 -4.66
C LEU A 39 3.45 -4.55 -5.69
N ASP A 40 2.95 -5.71 -5.28
CA ASP A 40 2.72 -6.85 -6.17
C ASP A 40 1.82 -6.44 -7.34
N ARG A 41 0.69 -5.77 -7.03
CA ARG A 41 -0.21 -5.26 -8.06
C ARG A 41 0.45 -4.22 -8.96
N ILE A 42 1.26 -3.33 -8.42
CA ILE A 42 2.03 -2.34 -9.20
C ILE A 42 2.98 -3.08 -10.13
N ILE A 43 3.73 -4.07 -9.66
CA ILE A 43 4.64 -4.88 -10.50
C ILE A 43 3.85 -5.62 -11.58
N GLU A 44 2.65 -6.14 -11.28
CA GLU A 44 1.77 -6.76 -12.26
C GLU A 44 1.20 -5.78 -13.30
N THR A 45 0.97 -4.51 -12.91
CA THR A 45 0.38 -3.48 -13.78
C THR A 45 1.39 -2.51 -14.40
N GLU A 46 2.64 -2.55 -13.95
CA GLU A 46 3.78 -1.98 -14.66
C GLU A 46 3.92 -2.77 -15.96
N ASP A 47 3.13 -2.34 -16.95
CA ASP A 47 3.27 -2.65 -18.34
C ASP A 47 4.72 -2.38 -18.68
N THR A 48 5.49 -3.47 -18.81
CA THR A 48 6.85 -3.43 -19.34
C THR A 48 6.72 -3.02 -20.79
N LEU A 49 6.41 -1.75 -21.05
CA LEU A 49 6.55 -1.17 -22.37
C LEU A 49 7.95 -1.58 -22.80
N PRO A 50 8.11 -2.29 -23.94
CA PRO A 50 9.42 -2.71 -24.37
C PRO A 50 10.29 -1.45 -24.41
N LEU A 51 11.47 -1.51 -23.79
CA LEU A 51 12.51 -0.49 -23.96
C LEU A 51 12.49 -0.11 -25.44
N ARG A 52 12.19 1.15 -25.76
CA ARG A 52 12.21 1.61 -27.15
C ARG A 52 13.67 1.59 -27.60
N ILE A 53 14.12 0.41 -28.02
CA ILE A 53 15.38 0.23 -28.73
C ILE A 53 15.13 0.91 -30.07
N GLY A 54 15.48 2.20 -30.15
CA GLY A 54 15.60 2.89 -31.42
C GLY A 54 16.61 2.10 -32.25
N LYS A 55 16.10 1.25 -33.14
CA LYS A 55 16.89 0.66 -34.21
C LYS A 55 16.80 1.58 -35.42
N TYR A 56 17.98 1.93 -35.91
CA TYR A 56 18.35 2.71 -37.10
C TYR A 56 18.28 4.24 -36.96
#